data_AF-A0A3A6K1N9-F1
#
_entry.id   AF-A0A3A6K1N9-F1
#
_cell.length_a   1.000
_cell.length_b   1.000
_cell.length_c   1.000
_cell.angle_alpha   90.00
_cell.angle_beta   90.00
_cell.angle_gamma   90.00
#
_symmetry.space_group_name_H-M   'P 1'
#
loop_
_entity.id
_entity.type
_entity.pdbx_description
1 polymer ?
#
loop_
_entity_poly.entity_id
_entity_poly.type
_entity_poly.pdbx_seq_one_letter_code
_entity_poly.pdbx_strand_id
1 'polypeptide(L)'
;FAEKYYSMSPYQYGANSPVGNIDVNGDSIIIKPNANGIIDQIKVLFGYDTKFQKDVKADLFQLKQDDKKVADIIGKLEESKNIHYITMPKKGEYNSTGFNADKVKKNISQGSEIYYNPYNRRRGRNDSDMRTPRIGLAHELQHSFDVDKKVATYERTKNGILLMDIRAINTENRIRKVIGEPKRTMYGTQKVPKELLE
;
A
#
# COMPACT_ATOMS: atom_id res chain seq x y z
N PHE A 1 -45.90 -27.94 20.33
CA PHE A 1 -45.74 -26.59 19.77
C PHE A 1 -44.26 -26.29 19.71
N ALA A 2 -43.73 -26.17 18.49
CA ALA A 2 -42.36 -25.75 18.20
C ALA A 2 -42.30 -24.22 18.05
N GLU A 3 -41.07 -23.70 18.09
CA GLU A 3 -40.63 -22.35 17.66
C GLU A 3 -40.86 -21.19 18.63
N LYS A 4 -39.79 -20.78 19.34
CA LYS A 4 -39.38 -19.36 19.36
C LYS A 4 -37.95 -19.09 19.84
N TYR A 5 -36.96 -19.91 19.50
CA TYR A 5 -35.57 -19.45 19.50
C TYR A 5 -34.86 -20.12 18.34
N TYR A 6 -34.53 -19.35 17.30
CA TYR A 6 -33.53 -19.78 16.34
C TYR A 6 -32.25 -20.04 17.15
N SER A 7 -31.77 -21.28 17.18
CA SER A 7 -30.46 -21.57 17.72
C SER A 7 -29.42 -20.95 16.79
N MET A 8 -29.04 -19.72 17.11
CA MET A 8 -27.92 -19.08 16.46
C MET A 8 -26.65 -19.82 16.91
N SER A 9 -25.96 -20.43 15.95
CA SER A 9 -24.66 -21.05 16.20
C SER A 9 -23.71 -20.00 16.79
N PRO A 10 -22.81 -20.34 17.73
CA PRO A 10 -21.81 -19.39 18.25
C PRO A 10 -20.87 -18.82 17.16
N TYR A 11 -20.99 -19.31 15.91
CA TYR A 11 -20.37 -18.74 14.73
C TYR A 11 -21.11 -17.54 14.11
N GLN A 12 -22.18 -17.02 14.72
CA GLN A 12 -22.79 -15.74 14.32
C GLN A 12 -22.02 -14.54 14.90
N TYR A 13 -20.74 -14.45 14.53
CA TYR A 13 -19.99 -13.20 14.59
C TYR A 13 -20.19 -12.47 13.26
N GLY A 14 -21.13 -11.53 13.25
CA GLY A 14 -21.53 -10.79 12.05
C GLY A 14 -23.03 -10.88 11.80
N ALA A 15 -23.83 -10.28 12.70
CA ALA A 15 -25.23 -10.05 12.44
C ALA A 15 -25.40 -9.12 11.23
N ASN A 16 -25.53 -9.69 10.04
CA ASN A 16 -26.24 -9.15 8.87
C ASN A 16 -26.04 -7.65 8.56
N SER A 17 -24.82 -7.14 8.69
CA SER A 17 -24.43 -5.81 8.21
C SER A 17 -23.14 -5.95 7.39
N PRO A 18 -23.13 -5.61 6.08
CA PRO A 18 -21.94 -5.76 5.23
C PRO A 18 -20.97 -4.59 5.43
N VAL A 19 -20.75 -4.18 6.69
CA VAL A 19 -19.87 -3.06 7.05
C VAL A 19 -18.54 -3.63 7.49
N GLY A 20 -17.66 -3.83 6.50
CA GLY A 20 -16.22 -3.93 6.68
C GLY A 20 -15.76 -5.23 7.32
N ASN A 21 -14.77 -5.88 6.69
CA ASN A 21 -13.89 -6.79 7.40
C ASN A 21 -13.22 -5.96 8.51
N ILE A 22 -13.78 -6.01 9.72
CA ILE A 22 -13.16 -5.48 10.92
C ILE A 22 -11.88 -6.29 11.09
N ASP A 23 -10.74 -5.65 10.86
CA ASP A 23 -9.49 -6.18 11.32
C ASP A 23 -9.54 -6.24 12.86
N VAL A 24 -9.57 -7.46 13.39
CA VAL A 24 -9.75 -7.75 14.82
C VAL A 24 -8.57 -7.22 15.65
N ASN A 25 -7.42 -6.92 15.02
CA ASN A 25 -6.23 -6.39 15.69
C ASN A 25 -6.18 -4.85 15.72
N GLY A 26 -7.00 -4.16 14.93
CA GLY A 26 -6.98 -2.70 14.84
C GLY A 26 -5.80 -2.13 14.04
N ASP A 27 -5.28 -2.85 13.05
CA ASP A 27 -4.22 -2.37 12.16
C ASP A 27 -4.75 -1.15 11.39
N SER A 28 -3.96 -0.08 11.41
CA SER A 28 -4.27 1.15 10.69
C SER A 28 -4.07 1.05 9.18
N ILE A 29 -3.58 -0.09 8.66
CA ILE A 29 -3.56 -0.38 7.23
C ILE A 29 -4.82 -1.18 6.84
N ILE A 30 -5.74 -0.57 6.10
CA ILE A 30 -6.98 -1.20 5.65
C ILE A 30 -6.91 -1.51 4.15
N ILE A 31 -6.94 -2.79 3.78
CA ILE A 31 -6.97 -3.21 2.37
C ILE A 31 -8.43 -3.30 1.91
N LYS A 32 -8.83 -2.38 1.03
CA LYS A 32 -10.19 -2.34 0.49
C LYS A 32 -10.48 -3.59 -0.35
N PRO A 33 -11.68 -4.19 -0.25
CA PRO A 33 -12.06 -5.26 -1.15
C PRO A 33 -12.09 -4.75 -2.59
N ASN A 34 -11.65 -5.59 -3.52
CA ASN A 34 -11.77 -5.33 -4.95
C ASN A 34 -12.35 -6.57 -5.62
N ALA A 35 -13.65 -6.55 -5.88
CA ALA A 35 -14.35 -7.68 -6.48
C ALA A 35 -14.15 -7.69 -7.99
N ASN A 36 -13.36 -8.64 -8.50
CA ASN A 36 -13.13 -8.81 -9.92
C ASN A 36 -13.67 -10.17 -10.41
N GLY A 37 -14.97 -10.22 -10.67
CA GLY A 37 -15.70 -11.42 -11.10
C GLY A 37 -16.57 -12.04 -10.01
N ILE A 38 -17.38 -13.04 -10.41
CA ILE A 38 -18.46 -13.62 -9.59
C ILE A 38 -17.93 -14.20 -8.26
N ILE A 39 -16.76 -14.87 -8.29
CA ILE A 39 -16.16 -15.46 -7.09
C ILE A 39 -15.83 -14.39 -6.04
N ASP A 40 -15.24 -13.26 -6.45
CA ASP A 40 -14.90 -12.21 -5.49
C ASP A 40 -16.13 -11.42 -5.03
N GLN A 41 -17.19 -11.32 -5.85
CA GLN A 41 -18.48 -10.78 -5.41
C GLN A 41 -19.11 -11.64 -4.31
N ILE A 42 -19.08 -12.96 -4.47
CA ILE A 42 -19.54 -13.92 -3.44
C ILE A 42 -18.69 -13.77 -2.17
N LYS A 43 -17.36 -13.66 -2.28
CA LYS A 43 -16.50 -13.46 -1.12
C LYS A 43 -16.83 -12.18 -0.36
N VAL A 44 -17.01 -11.07 -1.05
CA VAL A 44 -17.44 -9.80 -0.42
C VAL A 44 -18.77 -9.98 0.31
N LEU A 45 -19.74 -10.66 -0.31
CA LEU A 45 -21.05 -10.92 0.30
C LEU A 45 -20.95 -11.70 1.62
N PHE A 46 -19.99 -12.62 1.72
CA PHE A 46 -19.76 -13.45 2.91
C PHE A 46 -18.62 -12.96 3.82
N GLY A 47 -18.07 -11.77 3.58
CA GLY A 47 -16.99 -11.20 4.40
C GLY A 47 -15.60 -11.87 4.24
N TYR A 48 -15.38 -12.63 3.16
CA TYR A 48 -14.07 -13.21 2.86
C TYR A 48 -13.18 -12.26 2.07
N ASP A 49 -11.86 -12.36 2.26
CA ASP A 49 -10.87 -11.61 1.48
C ASP A 49 -10.94 -11.92 -0.02
N THR A 50 -11.06 -10.89 -0.85
CA THR A 50 -10.95 -11.02 -2.31
C THR A 50 -9.54 -11.45 -2.74
N LYS A 51 -9.36 -11.89 -3.99
CA LYS A 51 -8.01 -12.20 -4.51
C LYS A 51 -7.04 -11.03 -4.32
N PHE A 52 -7.51 -9.82 -4.55
CA PHE A 52 -6.71 -8.61 -4.35
C PHE A 52 -6.23 -8.48 -2.90
N GLN A 53 -7.13 -8.62 -1.92
CA GLN A 53 -6.75 -8.51 -0.51
C GLN A 53 -5.70 -9.56 -0.12
N LYS A 54 -5.86 -10.80 -0.57
CA LYS A 54 -4.89 -11.87 -0.31
C LYS A 54 -3.51 -11.55 -0.88
N ASP A 55 -3.44 -11.09 -2.12
CA ASP A 55 -2.16 -10.79 -2.78
C ASP A 55 -1.47 -9.58 -2.14
N VAL A 56 -2.22 -8.54 -1.76
CA VAL A 56 -1.67 -7.40 -1.02
C VAL A 56 -1.15 -7.81 0.36
N LYS A 57 -1.90 -8.65 1.11
CA LYS A 57 -1.44 -9.18 2.41
C LYS A 57 -0.14 -9.99 2.25
N ALA A 58 -0.05 -10.81 1.21
CA ALA A 58 1.15 -11.58 0.91
C ALA A 58 2.35 -10.68 0.58
N ASP A 59 2.15 -9.63 -0.23
CA ASP A 59 3.20 -8.66 -0.55
C ASP A 59 3.66 -7.87 0.69
N LEU A 60 2.73 -7.42 1.55
CA LEU A 60 3.08 -6.76 2.82
C LEU A 60 3.89 -7.69 3.74
N PHE A 61 3.45 -8.94 3.88
CA PHE A 61 4.17 -9.93 4.67
C PHE A 61 5.58 -10.16 4.13
N GLN A 62 5.72 -10.34 2.82
CA GLN A 62 7.02 -10.56 2.19
C GLN A 62 7.94 -9.33 2.32
N LEU A 63 7.40 -8.11 2.19
CA LEU A 63 8.17 -6.88 2.38
C LEU A 63 8.77 -6.76 3.79
N LYS A 64 8.03 -7.20 4.83
CA LYS A 64 8.55 -7.25 6.20
C LYS A 64 9.71 -8.25 6.35
N GLN A 65 9.73 -9.32 5.56
CA GLN A 65 10.83 -10.29 5.54
C GLN A 65 12.02 -9.81 4.70
N ASP A 66 11.75 -9.08 3.61
CA ASP A 66 12.77 -8.65 2.65
C ASP A 66 13.74 -7.62 3.25
N ASP A 67 13.27 -6.60 3.96
CA ASP A 67 14.13 -5.53 4.50
C ASP A 67 13.64 -4.96 5.85
N LYS A 68 14.55 -4.83 6.82
CA LYS A 68 14.23 -4.35 8.17
C LYS A 68 13.69 -2.90 8.20
N LYS A 69 14.18 -2.00 7.34
CA LYS A 69 13.65 -0.61 7.30
C LYS A 69 12.25 -0.60 6.69
N VAL A 70 12.01 -1.42 5.67
CA VAL A 70 10.66 -1.55 5.09
C VAL A 70 9.69 -2.19 6.10
N ALA A 71 10.15 -3.18 6.87
CA ALA A 71 9.37 -3.76 7.96
C ALA A 71 8.99 -2.71 9.03
N ASP A 72 9.95 -1.86 9.43
CA ASP A 72 9.73 -0.76 10.37
C ASP A 72 8.72 0.28 9.84
N ILE A 73 8.80 0.61 8.55
CA ILE A 73 7.80 1.48 7.90
C ILE A 73 6.40 0.88 8.01
N ILE A 74 6.24 -0.39 7.65
CA ILE A 74 4.94 -1.07 7.69
C ILE A 74 4.42 -1.15 9.13
N GLY A 75 5.25 -1.56 10.09
CA GLY A 75 4.85 -1.63 11.51
C GLY A 75 4.41 -0.27 12.06
N LYS A 76 5.12 0.81 11.74
CA LYS A 76 4.75 2.18 12.15
C LYS A 76 3.47 2.71 11.51
N LEU A 77 3.08 2.18 10.35
CA LEU A 77 1.82 2.49 9.69
C LEU A 77 0.67 1.66 10.28
N GLU A 78 0.92 0.39 10.63
CA GLU A 78 -0.04 -0.47 11.33
C GLU A 78 -0.37 0.07 12.73
N GLU A 79 0.64 0.58 13.45
CA GLU A 79 0.48 1.22 14.77
C GLU A 79 0.00 2.68 14.70
N SER A 80 -0.26 3.24 13.51
CA SER A 80 -0.64 4.64 13.38
C SER A 80 -2.01 4.93 14.03
N LYS A 81 -2.25 6.20 14.36
CA LYS A 81 -3.59 6.71 14.68
C LYS A 81 -4.39 7.08 13.42
N ASN A 82 -3.69 7.20 12.29
CA ASN A 82 -4.30 7.53 11.02
C ASN A 82 -4.53 6.27 10.20
N ILE A 83 -5.65 6.24 9.48
CA ILE A 83 -5.98 5.11 8.61
C ILE A 83 -5.28 5.28 7.25
N HIS A 84 -4.64 4.21 6.80
CA HIS A 84 -3.97 4.09 5.51
C HIS A 84 -4.67 3.03 4.68
N TYR A 85 -5.37 3.43 3.63
CA TYR A 85 -6.07 2.50 2.77
C TYR A 85 -5.15 1.96 1.69
N ILE A 86 -5.26 0.67 1.35
CA ILE A 86 -4.70 0.12 0.11
C ILE A 86 -5.86 -0.30 -0.79
N THR A 87 -5.86 0.16 -2.03
CA THR A 87 -6.91 -0.12 -3.01
C THR A 87 -6.36 -0.28 -4.42
N MET A 88 -7.14 -0.89 -5.31
CA MET A 88 -6.76 -1.03 -6.71
C MET A 88 -6.80 0.35 -7.42
N PRO A 89 -5.77 0.74 -8.20
CA PRO A 89 -5.85 1.91 -9.07
C PRO A 89 -6.96 1.77 -10.11
N LYS A 90 -7.46 2.89 -10.64
CA LYS A 90 -8.41 2.81 -11.76
C LYS A 90 -7.72 2.20 -12.98
N LYS A 91 -8.53 1.62 -13.88
CA LYS A 91 -8.03 0.99 -15.10
C LYS A 91 -7.19 1.99 -15.91
N GLY A 92 -5.91 1.65 -16.15
CA GLY A 92 -4.97 2.49 -16.89
C GLY A 92 -4.13 3.44 -16.03
N GLU A 93 -4.41 3.53 -14.73
CA GLU A 93 -3.59 4.28 -13.77
C GLU A 93 -2.47 3.40 -13.18
N TYR A 94 -1.46 4.07 -12.64
CA TYR A 94 -0.30 3.45 -12.02
C TYR A 94 -0.46 3.41 -10.50
N ASN A 95 0.48 2.76 -9.83
CA ASN A 95 0.58 2.87 -8.38
C ASN A 95 0.82 4.34 -7.99
N SER A 96 0.19 4.76 -6.91
CA SER A 96 0.33 6.13 -6.38
C SER A 96 -0.17 6.20 -4.94
N THR A 97 0.13 7.30 -4.25
CA THR A 97 -0.36 7.58 -2.90
C THR A 97 -1.10 8.91 -2.88
N GLY A 98 -2.40 8.87 -2.59
CA GLY A 98 -3.24 10.04 -2.37
C GLY A 98 -3.19 10.52 -0.93
N PHE A 99 -3.05 11.84 -0.73
CA PHE A 99 -3.04 12.49 0.59
C PHE A 99 -3.46 13.96 0.47
N ASN A 100 -3.74 14.62 1.60
CA ASN A 100 -4.11 16.04 1.62
C ASN A 100 -2.85 16.93 1.63
N ALA A 101 -2.62 17.62 0.53
CA ALA A 101 -1.46 18.51 0.34
C ALA A 101 -1.44 19.70 1.33
N ASP A 102 -2.59 20.23 1.72
CA ASP A 102 -2.65 21.35 2.66
C ASP A 102 -2.31 20.90 4.08
N LYS A 103 -2.62 19.65 4.45
CA LYS A 103 -2.12 19.06 5.70
C LYS A 103 -0.60 18.90 5.69
N VAL A 104 0.01 18.55 4.54
CA VAL A 104 1.48 18.52 4.42
C VAL A 104 2.07 19.91 4.63
N LYS A 105 1.54 20.95 3.96
CA LYS A 105 2.00 22.34 4.13
C LYS A 105 1.86 22.84 5.57
N LYS A 106 0.82 22.39 6.28
CA LYS A 106 0.56 22.73 7.70
C LYS A 106 1.28 21.81 8.68
N ASN A 107 2.12 20.88 8.21
CA ASN A 107 2.85 19.92 9.03
C ASN A 107 1.92 19.08 9.94
N ILE A 108 0.78 18.64 9.40
CA ILE A 108 -0.24 17.85 10.10
C ILE A 108 -0.13 16.38 9.67
N SER A 109 -0.03 15.50 10.67
CA SER A 109 -0.02 14.04 10.47
C SER A 109 -1.35 13.58 9.86
N GLN A 110 -1.30 12.64 8.93
CA GLN A 110 -2.48 12.19 8.20
C GLN A 110 -2.37 10.77 7.67
N GLY A 111 -3.54 10.20 7.41
CA GLY A 111 -3.72 8.97 6.66
C GLY A 111 -3.48 9.18 5.17
N SER A 112 -3.60 8.09 4.41
CA SER A 112 -3.38 8.08 2.97
C SER A 112 -4.27 7.06 2.27
N GLU A 113 -4.37 7.18 0.95
CA GLU A 113 -4.92 6.14 0.09
C GLU A 113 -3.84 5.69 -0.91
N ILE A 114 -3.32 4.50 -0.68
CA ILE A 114 -2.34 3.82 -1.53
C ILE A 114 -3.09 3.08 -2.63
N TYR A 115 -2.88 3.51 -3.87
CA TYR A 115 -3.33 2.82 -5.05
C TYR A 115 -2.24 1.84 -5.48
N TYR A 116 -2.54 0.55 -5.42
CA TYR A 116 -1.57 -0.51 -5.70
C TYR A 116 -2.18 -1.61 -6.59
N ASN A 117 -1.47 -1.96 -7.66
CA ASN A 117 -1.83 -3.09 -8.51
C ASN A 117 -0.82 -4.25 -8.34
N PRO A 118 -1.15 -5.30 -7.56
CA PRO A 118 -0.29 -6.47 -7.37
C PRO A 118 -0.13 -7.33 -8.63
N TYR A 119 -0.96 -7.11 -9.66
CA TYR A 119 -0.91 -7.87 -10.92
C TYR A 119 -0.02 -7.21 -11.97
N ASN A 120 0.35 -5.94 -11.75
CA ASN A 120 1.14 -5.20 -12.71
C ASN A 120 2.62 -5.48 -12.52
N ARG A 121 3.18 -6.27 -13.44
CA ARG A 121 4.62 -6.54 -13.51
C ARG A 121 5.38 -5.49 -14.33
N ARG A 122 4.74 -4.44 -14.87
CA ARG A 122 5.40 -3.42 -15.72
C ARG A 122 5.92 -2.24 -14.91
N ARG A 123 7.08 -1.72 -15.31
CA ARG A 123 7.76 -0.57 -14.70
C ARG A 123 7.25 0.80 -15.20
N GLY A 124 6.64 0.87 -16.40
CA GLY A 124 6.08 2.10 -17.01
C GLY A 124 5.50 1.89 -18.42
N ARG A 125 5.07 2.96 -19.11
CA ARG A 125 4.44 2.88 -20.46
C ARG A 125 5.37 2.36 -21.57
N ASN A 126 6.68 2.59 -21.42
CA ASN A 126 7.70 2.32 -22.45
C ASN A 126 8.78 1.33 -21.99
N ASP A 127 8.58 0.63 -20.87
CA ASP A 127 9.63 -0.16 -20.25
C ASP A 127 9.35 -1.66 -20.40
N SER A 128 10.30 -2.40 -21.00
CA SER A 128 10.25 -3.86 -21.14
C SER A 128 10.64 -4.60 -19.86
N ASP A 129 11.18 -3.89 -18.86
CA ASP A 129 11.57 -4.49 -17.59
C ASP A 129 10.36 -4.91 -16.76
N MET A 130 10.32 -6.21 -16.44
CA MET A 130 9.41 -6.75 -15.44
C MET A 130 9.90 -6.35 -14.05
N ARG A 131 9.08 -5.60 -13.31
CA ARG A 131 9.32 -5.28 -11.91
C ARG A 131 8.47 -6.19 -11.02
N THR A 132 9.07 -6.76 -10.00
CA THR A 132 8.34 -7.47 -8.94
C THR A 132 7.33 -6.50 -8.29
N PRO A 133 6.01 -6.81 -8.31
CA PRO A 133 4.97 -5.86 -7.92
C PRO A 133 5.19 -5.21 -6.55
N ARG A 134 5.64 -5.96 -5.54
CA ARG A 134 5.86 -5.45 -4.18
C ARG A 134 6.92 -4.36 -4.05
N ILE A 135 7.84 -4.22 -5.01
CA ILE A 135 8.75 -3.05 -5.07
C ILE A 135 7.93 -1.75 -5.16
N GLY A 136 6.83 -1.77 -5.91
CA GLY A 136 5.94 -0.62 -6.02
C GLY A 136 5.14 -0.35 -4.77
N LEU A 137 4.72 -1.40 -4.10
CA LEU A 137 4.06 -1.24 -2.82
C LEU A 137 5.00 -0.60 -1.80
N ALA A 138 6.27 -1.01 -1.74
CA ALA A 138 7.28 -0.40 -0.87
C ALA A 138 7.49 1.10 -1.16
N HIS A 139 7.45 1.50 -2.44
CA HIS A 139 7.52 2.91 -2.85
C HIS A 139 6.35 3.72 -2.29
N GLU A 140 5.12 3.24 -2.50
CA GLU A 140 3.92 3.95 -2.02
C GLU A 140 3.82 3.96 -0.49
N LEU A 141 4.25 2.88 0.18
CA LEU A 141 4.33 2.82 1.64
C LEU A 141 5.26 3.90 2.21
N GLN A 142 6.36 4.23 1.52
CA GLN A 142 7.22 5.33 1.93
C GLN A 142 6.49 6.67 1.90
N HIS A 143 5.71 6.95 0.84
CA HIS A 143 4.92 8.18 0.77
C HIS A 143 3.86 8.24 1.86
N SER A 144 3.19 7.12 2.12
CA SER A 144 2.24 6.99 3.22
C SER A 144 2.90 7.27 4.58
N PHE A 145 4.07 6.70 4.82
CA PHE A 145 4.87 6.93 6.02
C PHE A 145 5.30 8.39 6.15
N ASP A 146 5.71 9.00 5.04
CA ASP A 146 6.18 10.38 5.02
C ASP A 146 5.09 11.36 5.48
N VAL A 147 3.84 11.16 5.04
CA VAL A 147 2.71 12.03 5.45
C VAL A 147 2.21 11.71 6.85
N ASP A 148 2.31 10.45 7.29
CA ASP A 148 1.94 10.05 8.65
C ASP A 148 2.90 10.62 9.69
N LYS A 149 4.22 10.49 9.45
CA LYS A 149 5.26 10.96 10.36
C LYS A 149 5.65 12.43 10.16
N LYS A 150 4.93 13.14 9.27
CA LYS A 150 5.13 14.57 8.99
C LYS A 150 6.54 14.89 8.47
N VAL A 151 7.11 13.99 7.68
CA VAL A 151 8.42 14.17 7.02
C VAL A 151 8.28 14.37 5.51
N ALA A 152 7.06 14.26 4.95
CA ALA A 152 6.75 14.62 3.57
C ALA A 152 7.18 16.07 3.28
N THR A 153 7.79 16.29 2.12
CA THR A 153 8.32 17.61 1.74
C THR A 153 8.16 17.85 0.24
N TYR A 154 7.90 19.12 -0.10
CA TYR A 154 7.87 19.60 -1.47
C TYR A 154 9.22 20.16 -1.96
N GLU A 155 10.26 20.07 -1.13
CA GLU A 155 11.62 20.43 -1.51
C GLU A 155 12.11 19.57 -2.66
N ARG A 156 12.85 20.21 -3.57
CA ARG A 156 13.35 19.60 -4.81
C ARG A 156 14.86 19.67 -4.87
N THR A 157 15.45 18.66 -5.50
CA THR A 157 16.83 18.72 -5.98
C THR A 157 17.00 19.80 -7.05
N LYS A 158 18.26 20.14 -7.37
CA LYS A 158 18.59 21.08 -8.45
C LYS A 158 17.98 20.69 -9.80
N ASN A 159 17.81 19.38 -10.05
CA ASN A 159 17.21 18.87 -11.29
C ASN A 159 15.70 18.62 -11.20
N GLY A 160 15.03 19.04 -10.11
CA GLY A 160 13.58 19.10 -10.02
C GLY A 160 12.88 17.89 -9.39
N ILE A 161 13.61 16.89 -8.90
CA ILE A 161 13.03 15.71 -8.24
C ILE A 161 12.70 16.05 -6.79
N LEU A 162 11.52 15.66 -6.30
CA LEU A 162 11.16 15.85 -4.90
C LEU A 162 12.03 14.98 -4.00
N LEU A 163 12.48 15.53 -2.86
CA LEU A 163 13.27 14.76 -1.89
C LEU A 163 12.49 13.56 -1.32
N MET A 164 11.16 13.68 -1.15
CA MET A 164 10.32 12.55 -0.75
C MET A 164 10.25 11.44 -1.81
N ASP A 165 10.29 11.78 -3.10
CA ASP A 165 10.33 10.78 -4.18
C ASP A 165 11.68 10.04 -4.20
N ILE A 166 12.77 10.73 -3.86
CA ILE A 166 14.09 10.10 -3.73
C ILE A 166 14.09 9.12 -2.55
N ARG A 167 13.49 9.49 -1.40
CA ARG A 167 13.32 8.55 -0.28
C ARG A 167 12.54 7.30 -0.72
N ALA A 168 11.44 7.48 -1.44
CA ALA A 168 10.65 6.36 -1.94
C ALA A 168 11.43 5.48 -2.94
N ILE A 169 12.29 6.07 -3.79
CA ILE A 169 13.22 5.32 -4.66
C ILE A 169 14.24 4.53 -3.83
N ASN A 170 14.81 5.13 -2.78
CA ASN A 170 15.76 4.44 -1.90
C ASN A 170 15.10 3.26 -1.18
N THR A 171 13.85 3.42 -0.73
CA THR A 171 13.05 2.34 -0.15
C THR A 171 12.78 1.22 -1.17
N GLU A 172 12.48 1.55 -2.42
CA GLU A 172 12.40 0.59 -3.52
C GLU A 172 13.75 -0.12 -3.77
N ASN A 173 14.87 0.61 -3.74
CA ASN A 173 16.21 0.06 -3.97
C ASN A 173 16.66 -0.94 -2.90
N ARG A 174 16.16 -0.80 -1.66
CA ARG A 174 16.37 -1.80 -0.60
C ARG A 174 15.79 -3.15 -0.99
N ILE A 175 14.56 -3.16 -1.46
CA ILE A 175 13.88 -4.39 -1.90
C ILE A 175 14.55 -4.95 -3.17
N ARG A 176 14.86 -4.08 -4.14
CA ARG A 176 15.57 -4.48 -5.38
C ARG A 176 16.87 -5.22 -5.07
N LYS A 177 17.67 -4.70 -4.12
CA LYS A 177 18.92 -5.32 -3.69
C LYS A 177 18.71 -6.74 -3.15
N VAL A 178 17.66 -6.96 -2.35
CA VAL A 178 17.34 -8.25 -1.74
C VAL A 178 16.96 -9.29 -2.79
N ILE A 179 16.20 -8.88 -3.81
CA ILE A 179 15.68 -9.79 -4.84
C ILE A 179 16.54 -9.85 -6.11
N GLY A 180 17.68 -9.18 -6.13
CA GLY A 180 18.61 -9.16 -7.27
C GLY A 180 18.15 -8.33 -8.47
N GLU A 181 17.20 -7.39 -8.30
CA GLU A 181 16.78 -6.48 -9.36
C GLU A 181 17.75 -5.27 -9.49
N PRO A 182 17.94 -4.72 -10.71
CA PRO A 182 18.79 -3.55 -10.91
C PRO A 182 18.36 -2.35 -10.06
N LYS A 183 19.34 -1.65 -9.46
CA LYS A 183 19.12 -0.41 -8.71
C LYS A 183 18.47 0.64 -9.62
N ARG A 184 17.39 1.25 -9.16
CA ARG A 184 16.72 2.36 -9.83
C ARG A 184 17.53 3.64 -9.65
N THR A 185 17.87 4.28 -10.76
CA THR A 185 18.66 5.53 -10.82
C THR A 185 17.93 6.67 -11.53
N MET A 186 16.69 6.44 -11.96
CA MET A 186 15.87 7.39 -12.72
C MET A 186 14.50 7.59 -12.06
N TYR A 187 14.02 8.83 -12.08
CA TYR A 187 12.66 9.22 -11.74
C TYR A 187 12.00 9.87 -12.97
N GLY A 188 11.06 9.16 -13.60
CA GLY A 188 10.60 9.53 -14.94
C GLY A 188 11.78 9.61 -15.91
N THR A 189 11.99 10.77 -16.51
CA THR A 189 13.12 11.06 -17.40
C THR A 189 14.33 11.68 -16.70
N GLN A 190 14.23 11.97 -15.40
CA GLN A 190 15.27 12.67 -14.64
C GLN A 190 16.18 11.67 -13.92
N LYS A 191 17.49 11.90 -13.96
CA LYS A 191 18.48 11.08 -13.23
C LYS A 191 18.51 11.47 -11.76
N VAL A 192 18.36 10.50 -10.86
CA VAL A 192 18.48 10.77 -9.42
C VAL A 192 19.94 11.13 -9.11
N PRO A 193 20.21 12.22 -8.36
CA PRO A 193 21.57 12.56 -7.95
C PRO A 193 22.25 11.40 -7.20
N LYS A 194 23.49 11.06 -7.58
CA LYS A 194 24.17 9.86 -7.07
C LYS A 194 24.41 9.93 -5.58
N GLU A 195 24.70 11.12 -5.09
CA GLU A 195 24.93 11.45 -3.68
C GLU A 195 23.67 11.26 -2.80
N LEU A 196 22.48 11.17 -3.40
CA LEU A 196 21.22 10.95 -2.69
C LEU A 196 20.69 9.51 -2.83
N LEU A 197 21.37 8.63 -3.56
CA LEU A 197 20.96 7.25 -3.79
C LEU A 197 21.61 6.29 -2.79
N GLU A 198 20.81 5.65 -1.93
CA GLU A 198 21.22 4.56 -1.04
C GLU A 198 21.39 3.23 -1.79
#